data_AF-A0A858SVD3-F1
#
_entry.id   AF-A0A858SVD3-F1
#
_cell.length_a   1.000
_cell.length_b   1.000
_cell.length_c   1.000
_cell.angle_alpha   90.00
_cell.angle_beta   90.00
_cell.angle_gamma   90.00
#
_symmetry.space_group_name_H-M   'P 1'
#
loop_
_entity.id
_entity.type
_entity.pdbx_description
1 polymer ?
#
loop_
_entity_poly.entity_id
_entity_poly.type
_entity_poly.pdbx_seq_one_letter_code
_entity_poly.pdbx_strand_id
1 'polypeptide(L)' 'MFRPIRSLMLILFAFLAGIFFERAGSSDRCLDRGGAMSEGLCIGVDE' A
#
# COMPACT_ATOMS: atom_id res chain seq x y z
N MET A 1 25.14 -23.10 1.49
CA MET A 1 24.26 -23.22 0.31
C MET A 1 22.87 -22.67 0.64
N PHE A 2 22.71 -21.37 0.91
CA PHE A 2 21.42 -20.74 1.32
C PHE A 2 20.96 -19.64 0.35
N ARG A 3 21.43 -19.71 -0.90
CA ARG A 3 21.10 -18.74 -1.96
C ARG A 3 19.60 -18.60 -2.27
N PRO A 4 18.76 -19.66 -2.26
CA PRO A 4 17.35 -19.52 -2.61
C PRO A 4 16.51 -18.82 -1.52
N ILE A 5 16.92 -18.92 -0.25
CA ILE A 5 16.22 -18.25 0.85
C ILE A 5 16.37 -16.72 0.71
N ARG A 6 17.58 -16.27 0.35
CA ARG A 6 17.85 -14.84 0.12
C ARG A 6 17.01 -14.28 -1.03
N SER A 7 16.85 -15.01 -2.13
CA SER A 7 16.00 -14.55 -3.25
C SER A 7 14.53 -14.51 -2.85
N LEU A 8 14.04 -15.52 -2.12
CA LEU A 8 12.67 -15.54 -1.60
C LEU A 8 12.39 -14.35 -0.67
N MET A 9 13.32 -14.03 0.22
CA MET A 9 13.18 -12.85 1.09
C MET A 9 13.12 -11.56 0.28
N LEU A 10 13.98 -11.39 -0.73
CA LEU A 10 13.96 -10.18 -1.57
C LEU A 10 12.65 -10.02 -2.34
N ILE A 11 12.10 -11.13 -2.88
CA ILE A 11 10.79 -11.13 -3.55
C ILE A 11 9.69 -10.75 -2.56
N LEU A 12 9.71 -11.31 -1.35
CA LEU A 12 8.73 -10.98 -0.31
C LEU A 12 8.80 -9.50 0.08
N PHE A 13 10.00 -8.94 0.26
CA PHE A 13 10.18 -7.52 0.56
C PHE A 13 9.68 -6.63 -0.56
N ALA A 14 9.97 -6.95 -1.82
CA ALA A 14 9.47 -6.20 -2.97
C ALA A 14 7.95 -6.22 -3.05
N PHE A 15 7.33 -7.38 -2.79
CA PHE A 15 5.88 -7.54 -2.77
C PHE A 15 5.22 -6.70 -1.67
N LEU A 16 5.74 -6.79 -0.44
CA LEU A 16 5.24 -5.99 0.68
C LEU A 16 5.41 -4.48 0.43
N ALA A 17 6.55 -4.06 -0.10
CA ALA A 17 6.78 -2.66 -0.45
C ALA A 17 5.75 -2.16 -1.48
N GLY A 18 5.42 -2.97 -2.49
CA GLY A 18 4.37 -2.67 -3.47
C GLY A 18 3.00 -2.49 -2.82
N ILE A 19 2.58 -3.42 -1.96
CA ILE A 19 1.30 -3.32 -1.24
C ILE A 19 1.24 -2.04 -0.40
N PHE A 20 2.29 -1.74 0.37
CA PHE A 20 2.34 -0.54 1.18
C PHE A 20 2.29 0.74 0.34
N PHE A 21 2.98 0.75 -0.80
CA PHE A 21 2.96 1.88 -1.73
C PHE A 21 1.57 2.13 -2.32
N GLU A 22 0.88 1.06 -2.77
CA GLU A 22 -0.49 1.18 -3.27
C GLU A 22 -1.46 1.68 -2.18
N ARG A 23 -1.32 1.16 -0.95
CA ARG A 23 -2.17 1.55 0.17
C ARG A 23 -1.96 3.02 0.56
N ALA A 24 -0.71 3.47 0.60
CA ALA A 24 -0.35 4.86 0.84
C ALA A 24 -0.89 5.78 -0.25
N GLY A 25 -0.67 5.44 -1.53
CA GLY A 25 -1.19 6.25 -2.65
C GLY A 25 -2.72 6.27 -2.74
N SER A 26 -3.41 5.28 -2.19
CA SER A 26 -4.89 5.27 -2.09
C SER A 26 -5.37 6.16 -0.94
N SER A 27 -4.63 6.18 0.18
CA SER A 27 -4.85 7.07 1.31
C SER A 27 -4.66 8.53 0.91
N ASP A 28 -3.53 8.84 0.28
CA ASP A 28 -3.20 10.21 -0.13
C ASP A 28 -4.22 10.77 -1.11
N ARG A 29 -4.64 9.96 -2.10
CA ARG A 29 -5.70 10.36 -3.05
C ARG A 29 -7.06 10.61 -2.40
N CYS A 30 -7.34 9.96 -1.27
CA CYS A 30 -8.56 10.20 -0.50
C CYS A 30 -8.49 11.53 0.24
N LEU A 31 -7.37 11.74 0.94
CA LEU A 31 -7.10 12.96 1.72
C LEU A 31 -6.99 14.19 0.83
N ASP A 32 -6.35 14.09 -0.34
CA ASP A 32 -6.23 15.17 -1.32
C ASP A 32 -7.57 15.64 -1.87
N ARG A 33 -8.57 14.75 -1.92
CA ARG A 33 -9.94 15.11 -2.32
C ARG A 33 -10.81 15.62 -1.17
N GLY A 34 -10.23 15.84 0.00
CA GLY A 34 -10.94 16.29 1.20
C GLY A 34 -11.73 15.19 1.91
N GLY A 35 -11.57 13.93 1.49
CA GLY A 35 -12.16 12.77 2.16
C GLY A 35 -11.31 12.28 3.33
N ALA A 36 -11.90 11.42 4.16
CA ALA A 36 -11.24 10.72 5.24
C ALA A 36 -11.11 9.23 4.89
N MET A 37 -9.90 8.67 5.02
CA MET A 37 -9.69 7.24 4.88
C MET A 37 -10.12 6.54 6.18
N SER A 38 -11.16 5.70 6.12
CA SER A 38 -11.63 4.91 7.26
C SER A 38 -11.82 3.46 6.84
N GLU A 39 -11.21 2.54 7.59
CA GLU A 39 -11.23 1.09 7.30
C GLU A 39 -10.72 0.69 5.90
N GLY A 40 -9.90 1.54 5.26
CA GLY A 40 -9.42 1.33 3.90
C GLY A 40 -10.40 1.76 2.80
N LEU A 41 -11.54 2.34 3.18
CA LEU A 41 -12.48 3.00 2.28
C LEU A 41 -12.28 4.52 2.37
N CYS A 42 -12.48 5.20 1.25
CA CYS A 42 -12.48 6.65 1.22
C CYS A 42 -13.90 7.18 1.47
N ILE A 43 -14.09 7.95 2.53
CA ILE A 43 -15.39 8.43 2.99
C ILE A 43 -15.39 9.96 3.00
N GLY A 44 -16.54 10.60 2.72
CA GLY A 44 -16.64 12.06 2.76
C GLY A 44 -16.00 12.77 1.57
N VAL A 45 -15.77 12.04 0.47
CA VAL A 45 -15.62 12.66 -0.84
C VAL A 45 -17.03 12.79 -1.39
N ASP A 46 -17.59 13.99 -1.35
CA ASP A 46 -18.86 14.28 -2.00
C ASP A 46 -18.65 14.20 -3.53
N GLU A 47 -19.60 13.59 -4.25
CA GLU A 47 -19.60 13.45 -5.73
C GLU A 47 -19.47 14.79 -6.47
#